data_AF-A0A3D3PCH5-F1
#
_entry.id   AF-A0A3D3PCH5-F1
#
_cell.length_a   1.000
_cell.length_b   1.000
_cell.length_c   1.000
_cell.angle_alpha   90.00
_cell.angle_beta   90.00
_cell.angle_gamma   90.00
#
_symmetry.space_group_name_H-M   'P 1'
#
loop_
_entity.id
_entity.type
_entity.pdbx_description
1 polymer ?
#
loop_
_entity_poly.entity_id
_entity_poly.type
_entity_poly.pdbx_seq_one_letter_code
_entity_poly.pdbx_strand_id
1 'polypeptide(L)' 'VNGPGEMADADYGYVGTGPGKITLYRGKEVVKKNVNTENALNELIEIIREDGNWIEPA' A
#
# COMPACT_ATOMS: atom_id res chain seq x y z
N VAL A 1 -12.79 -8.94 -1.79
CA VAL A 1 -12.89 -8.03 -0.63
C VAL A 1 -11.52 -7.38 -0.45
N ASN A 2 -11.46 -6.12 0.03
CA ASN A 2 -10.47 -5.04 -0.22
C ASN A 2 -10.85 -4.10 -1.38
N GLY A 3 -12.07 -3.56 -1.34
CA GLY A 3 -12.45 -2.41 -2.16
C GLY A 3 -12.10 -1.09 -1.46
N PRO A 4 -12.05 0.05 -2.18
CA PRO A 4 -11.70 1.36 -1.60
C PRO A 4 -12.62 1.80 -0.46
N GLY A 5 -13.83 1.25 -0.35
CA GLY A 5 -14.76 1.51 0.77
C GLY A 5 -14.29 0.94 2.12
N GLU A 6 -13.49 -0.14 2.12
CA GLU A 6 -12.91 -0.70 3.36
C GLU A 6 -11.64 0.06 3.80
N MET A 7 -11.10 0.92 2.92
CA MET A 7 -9.89 1.72 3.18
C MET A 7 -10.21 3.12 3.70
N ALA A 8 -11.48 3.43 4.01
CA ALA A 8 -11.89 4.78 4.40
C ALA A 8 -11.15 5.30 5.65
N ASP A 9 -10.77 4.39 6.55
CA ASP A 9 -10.12 4.67 7.84
C ASP A 9 -8.65 4.21 7.88
N ALA A 10 -8.10 3.69 6.77
CA ALA A 10 -6.74 3.18 6.74
C ALA A 10 -5.74 4.26 6.31
N ASP A 11 -4.62 4.41 7.04
CA ASP A 11 -3.56 5.35 6.68
C ASP A 11 -2.78 4.92 5.43
N TYR A 12 -2.72 3.62 5.17
CA TYR A 12 -2.07 3.04 4.01
C TYR A 12 -2.86 1.87 3.47
N GLY A 13 -2.66 1.54 2.21
CA GLY A 13 -3.24 0.30 1.73
C GLY A 13 -2.66 -0.27 0.46
N TYR A 14 -3.05 -1.52 0.25
CA TYR A 14 -2.50 -2.46 -0.70
C TYR A 14 -3.66 -3.13 -1.43
N VAL A 15 -3.86 -2.80 -2.71
CA VAL A 15 -5.03 -3.27 -3.47
C VAL A 15 -4.60 -3.96 -4.74
N GLY A 16 -5.04 -5.21 -4.92
CA GLY A 16 -4.88 -5.94 -6.18
C GLY A 16 -5.69 -5.28 -7.29
N THR A 17 -5.03 -4.91 -8.38
CA THR A 17 -5.65 -4.25 -9.55
C THR A 17 -5.62 -5.11 -10.81
N GLY A 18 -4.98 -6.27 -10.75
CA GLY A 18 -4.91 -7.28 -11.81
C GLY A 18 -4.01 -8.45 -11.41
N PRO A 19 -3.87 -9.49 -12.25
CA PRO A 19 -2.98 -10.62 -11.98
C PRO A 19 -1.54 -10.14 -11.73
N GLY A 20 -1.02 -10.37 -10.53
CA GLY A 20 0.33 -9.98 -10.14
C GLY A 20 0.57 -8.47 -9.99
N LYS A 21 -0.49 -7.64 -9.99
CA LYS A 21 -0.39 -6.17 -9.97
C LYS A 21 -1.12 -5.56 -8.79
N ILE A 22 -0.42 -4.66 -8.11
CA ILE A 22 -0.86 -3.96 -6.91
C ILE A 22 -0.84 -2.45 -7.13
N THR A 23 -1.80 -1.77 -6.53
CA THR A 23 -1.79 -0.32 -6.35
C THR A 23 -1.69 -0.02 -4.86
N LEU A 24 -0.76 0.86 -4.50
CA LEU A 24 -0.49 1.31 -3.13
C LEU A 24 -1.11 2.67 -2.90
N TYR A 25 -1.66 2.85 -1.70
CA TYR A 25 -2.38 4.04 -1.28
C TYR A 25 -1.79 4.60 0.01
N ARG A 26 -1.83 5.93 0.14
CA ARG A 26 -1.69 6.68 1.38
C ARG A 26 -3.04 7.34 1.65
N GLY A 27 -3.76 6.85 2.67
CA GLY A 27 -5.16 7.15 2.87
C GLY A 27 -5.98 6.77 1.62
N LYS A 28 -6.60 7.79 1.02
CA LYS A 28 -7.39 7.67 -0.21
C LYS A 28 -6.59 7.99 -1.48
N GLU A 29 -5.35 8.45 -1.35
CA GLU A 29 -4.51 8.86 -2.47
C GLU A 29 -3.72 7.67 -3.04
N VAL A 30 -3.70 7.52 -4.36
CA VAL A 30 -2.86 6.53 -5.03
C VAL A 30 -1.44 7.06 -5.13
N VAL A 31 -0.49 6.40 -4.47
CA VAL A 31 0.93 6.79 -4.48
C VAL A 31 1.75 5.96 -5.46
N LYS A 32 1.40 4.68 -5.68
CA LYS A 32 2.06 3.82 -6.70
C LYS A 32 1.04 2.90 -7.37
N LYS A 33 1.16 2.71 -8.69
CA LYS A 33 0.27 1.87 -9.51
C LYS A 33 1.06 0.76 -10.20
N ASN A 34 0.40 -0.36 -10.50
CA ASN A 34 0.96 -1.48 -11.26
C ASN A 34 2.25 -2.08 -10.68
N VAL A 35 2.43 -1.98 -9.37
CA VAL A 35 3.56 -2.57 -8.66
C VAL A 35 3.44 -4.08 -8.73
N ASN A 36 4.54 -4.78 -9.01
CA ASN A 36 4.52 -6.24 -8.95
C ASN A 36 4.25 -6.70 -7.53
N THR A 37 3.38 -7.69 -7.35
CA THR A 37 3.02 -8.24 -6.04
C THR A 37 4.24 -8.61 -5.19
N GLU A 38 5.31 -9.13 -5.81
CA GLU A 38 6.56 -9.49 -5.14
C GLU A 38 7.29 -8.30 -4.48
N ASN A 39 7.13 -7.09 -5.03
CA ASN A 39 7.79 -5.87 -4.55
C ASN A 39 6.85 -4.99 -3.74
N ALA A 40 5.54 -5.16 -3.90
CA ALA A 40 4.55 -4.24 -3.37
C ALA A 40 4.57 -4.12 -1.83
N LEU A 41 4.97 -5.18 -1.11
CA LEU A 41 5.17 -5.10 0.34
C LEU A 41 6.35 -4.20 0.71
N ASN A 42 7.51 -4.40 0.08
CA ASN A 42 8.69 -3.59 0.33
C ASN A 42 8.42 -2.12 0.01
N GLU A 43 7.78 -1.87 -1.13
CA GLU A 43 7.40 -0.52 -1.55
C GLU A 43 6.43 0.15 -0.57
N LEU A 44 5.48 -0.61 0.01
CA LEU A 44 4.58 -0.11 1.05
C LEU A 44 5.34 0.24 2.33
N ILE A 45 6.27 -0.62 2.75
CA ILE A 45 7.12 -0.36 3.92
C ILE A 45 7.93 0.92 3.73
N GLU A 46 8.52 1.13 2.55
CA GLU A 46 9.27 2.35 2.23
C GLU A 46 8.39 3.59 2.32
N ILE A 47 7.15 3.57 1.81
CA ILE A 47 6.21 4.69 1.95
C ILE A 47 5.95 5.02 3.43
N ILE A 48 5.72 3.99 4.25
CA ILE A 48 5.48 4.16 5.69
C ILE A 48 6.74 4.69 6.40
N ARG A 49 7.95 4.28 5.96
CA ARG A 49 9.24 4.80 6.46
C ARG A 49 9.47 6.26 6.08
N GLU A 50 9.21 6.62 4.83
CA GLU A 50 9.31 8.01 4.34
C GLU A 50 8.41 8.96 5.15
N ASP A 51 7.24 8.47 5.57
CA ASP A 51 6.33 9.21 6.43
C ASP A 51 6.73 9.19 7.92
N GLY A 52 7.82 8.53 8.29
CA GLY A 52 8.31 8.42 9.67
C GLY A 52 7.43 7.55 10.58
N ASN A 53 6.50 6.79 10.01
CA ASN A 53 5.51 5.99 10.75
C ASN A 53 5.92 4.52 10.88
N TRP A 54 7.01 4.11 10.24
CA TRP A 54 7.49 2.73 10.30
C TRP A 54 8.28 2.50 11.58
N ILE A 55 7.91 1.45 12.31
CA ILE A 55 8.63 0.95 13.47
C ILE A 55 9.24 -0.39 13.07
N GLU A 56 10.56 -0.54 13.24
CA GLU A 56 11.22 -1.82 12.97
C GLU A 56 10.67 -2.91 13.90
N PRO A 57 10.20 -4.04 13.35
CA PRO A 57 9.78 -5.17 14.17
C PRO A 57 11.00 -5.78 14.88
N ALA A 58 10.83 -6.12 16.16
CA ALA A 58 11.85 -6.73 17.01
C ALA A 58 12.02 -8.24 16.79
#